data_AF-A0AA47JMM4-F1
#
_entry.id   AF-A0AA47JMM4-F1
#
_cell.length_a   1.000
_cell.length_b   1.000
_cell.length_c   1.000
_cell.angle_alpha   90.00
_cell.angle_beta   90.00
_cell.angle_gamma   90.00
#
_symmetry.space_group_name_H-M   'P 1'
#
loop_
_entity.id
_entity.type
_entity.pdbx_description
1 polymer ?
#
loop_
_entity_poly.entity_id
_entity_poly.type
_entity_poly.pdbx_seq_one_letter_code
_entity_poly.pdbx_strand_id
1 'polypeptide(L)'
;MDKELSGVEKLRDGANYLRKVIGISTEFLSSIQKRMGSPKTLLDTFVRVYFSTFGCILIGVYFVMMILKPWFDGGGNWSYVQEVWSHWQTLNAAMIAFTASLLAVYAAKYHEEQNRESQLLAARALLPQTLSDLTKYTTEMASFYTESIEFWKGMPKRTGKKPVPPKLDLANTTAIFTKCMENADIDVVLVMAKILSKTQYLSARVENEYENKQSSRRPSWREDAEYQLVELGVLQAKVNRMFDYGRYLQSKLDLSEFKSDEIAQGLLNLKISRAQYPNVYKKLEHTDLTFLSK
;
A
#
# COMPACT_ATOMS: atom_id res chain seq x y z
N MET A 1 -26.13 22.17 61.13
CA MET A 1 -26.45 22.71 59.80
C MET A 1 -25.27 22.57 58.84
N ASP A 2 -24.02 22.80 59.29
CA ASP A 2 -22.83 22.78 58.40
C ASP A 2 -22.42 21.41 57.83
N LYS A 3 -22.71 20.29 58.52
CA LYS A 3 -22.42 18.94 58.01
C LYS A 3 -23.31 18.52 56.83
N GLU A 4 -24.54 19.04 56.75
CA GLU A 4 -25.44 18.72 55.64
C GLU A 4 -25.10 19.52 54.37
N LEU A 5 -24.69 20.79 54.52
CA LEU A 5 -24.20 21.58 53.38
C LEU A 5 -22.96 20.96 52.73
N SER A 6 -22.02 20.43 53.52
CA SER A 6 -20.81 19.76 53.01
C SER A 6 -21.12 18.47 52.22
N GLY A 7 -22.16 17.72 52.61
CA GLY A 7 -22.58 16.51 51.91
C GLY A 7 -23.21 16.81 50.55
N VAL A 8 -24.03 17.86 50.48
CA VAL A 8 -24.69 18.31 49.24
C VAL A 8 -23.67 18.86 48.23
N GLU A 9 -22.64 19.57 48.68
CA GLU A 9 -21.56 20.05 47.80
C GLU A 9 -20.74 18.92 47.18
N LYS A 10 -20.36 17.90 47.96
CA LYS A 10 -19.63 16.73 47.45
C LYS A 10 -20.46 15.90 46.47
N LEU A 11 -21.77 15.79 46.68
CA LEU A 11 -22.68 15.13 45.74
C LEU A 11 -22.82 15.92 44.43
N ARG A 12 -22.86 17.26 44.51
CA ARG A 12 -22.90 18.13 43.33
C ARG A 12 -21.62 18.03 42.50
N ASP A 13 -20.47 17.97 43.16
CA ASP A 13 -19.17 17.84 42.48
C ASP A 13 -18.99 16.46 41.84
N GLY A 14 -19.45 15.40 42.51
CA GLY A 14 -19.52 14.05 41.93
C GLY A 14 -20.44 13.98 40.70
N ALA A 15 -21.60 14.64 40.75
CA ALA A 15 -22.52 14.70 39.61
C ALA A 15 -21.96 15.50 38.43
N ASN A 16 -21.21 16.57 38.70
CA ASN A 16 -20.53 17.36 37.68
C ASN A 16 -19.38 16.58 37.03
N TYR A 17 -18.62 15.82 37.81
CA TYR A 17 -17.58 14.93 37.30
C TYR A 17 -18.18 13.83 36.42
N LEU A 18 -19.26 13.18 36.87
CA LEU A 18 -19.99 12.18 36.09
C LEU A 18 -20.54 12.74 34.77
N ARG A 19 -21.12 13.95 34.78
CA ARG A 19 -21.55 14.62 33.53
C ARG A 19 -20.40 14.88 32.57
N LYS A 20 -19.23 15.26 33.09
CA LYS A 20 -18.04 15.51 32.27
C LYS A 20 -17.51 14.21 31.64
N VAL A 21 -17.50 13.12 32.40
CA VAL A 21 -17.13 11.78 31.91
C VAL A 21 -18.14 11.27 30.87
N ILE A 22 -19.44 11.48 31.10
CA ILE A 22 -20.49 11.13 30.14
C ILE A 22 -20.35 11.97 28.86
N GLY A 23 -20.08 13.27 28.95
CA GLY A 23 -19.87 14.14 27.79
C GLY A 23 -18.70 13.68 26.90
N ILE A 24 -17.56 13.35 27.53
CA ILE A 24 -16.39 12.78 26.84
C ILE A 24 -16.74 11.43 26.18
N SER A 25 -17.55 10.60 26.85
CA SER A 25 -17.99 9.32 26.28
C SER A 25 -18.89 9.49 25.05
N THR A 26 -19.78 10.50 25.04
CA THR A 26 -20.66 10.78 23.89
C THR A 26 -19.88 11.36 22.71
N GLU A 27 -18.89 12.22 22.96
CA GLU A 27 -18.00 12.73 21.92
C GLU A 27 -17.15 11.61 21.33
N PHE A 28 -16.64 10.72 22.17
CA PHE A 28 -15.90 9.52 21.77
C PHE A 28 -16.75 8.58 20.90
N LEU A 29 -17.99 8.29 21.31
CA LEU A 29 -18.92 7.46 20.55
C LEU A 29 -19.28 8.10 19.20
N SER A 30 -19.47 9.42 19.16
CA SER A 30 -19.71 10.15 17.90
C SER A 30 -18.49 10.14 16.95
N SER A 31 -17.26 10.18 17.51
CA SER A 31 -16.01 10.07 16.75
C SER A 31 -15.77 8.65 16.24
N ILE A 32 -16.16 7.62 17.01
CA ILE A 32 -16.17 6.23 16.56
C ILE A 32 -17.18 6.08 15.42
N GLN A 33 -18.41 6.60 15.59
CA GLN A 33 -19.47 6.55 14.60
C GLN A 33 -19.05 7.19 13.27
N LYS A 34 -18.33 8.31 13.32
CA LYS A 34 -17.82 9.01 12.13
C LYS A 34 -16.64 8.30 11.44
N ARG A 35 -15.93 7.40 12.15
CA ARG A 35 -14.81 6.59 11.63
C ARG A 35 -15.23 5.17 11.19
N MET A 36 -16.52 4.82 11.22
CA MET A 36 -17.09 3.50 10.87
C MET A 36 -17.03 3.13 9.36
N GLY A 37 -15.93 3.42 8.65
CA GLY A 37 -15.76 3.01 7.26
C GLY A 37 -15.27 1.57 7.07
N SER A 38 -14.66 0.95 8.09
CA SER A 38 -14.12 -0.42 8.00
C SER A 38 -14.01 -1.11 9.38
N PRO A 39 -14.47 -2.36 9.53
CA PRO A 39 -14.35 -3.13 10.79
C PRO A 39 -12.91 -3.25 11.30
N LYS A 40 -11.91 -3.33 10.40
CA LYS A 40 -10.50 -3.40 10.77
C LYS A 40 -10.03 -2.13 11.48
N THR A 41 -10.46 -0.96 10.98
CA THR A 41 -10.12 0.36 11.54
C THR A 41 -10.76 0.64 12.89
N LEU A 42 -11.93 0.05 13.16
CA LEU A 42 -12.61 0.15 14.47
C LEU A 42 -11.84 -0.57 15.56
N LEU A 43 -11.44 -1.81 15.27
CA LEU A 43 -10.68 -2.62 16.20
C LEU A 43 -9.30 -2.00 16.49
N ASP A 44 -8.62 -1.45 15.47
CA ASP A 44 -7.36 -0.72 15.68
C ASP A 44 -7.54 0.55 16.51
N THR A 45 -8.57 1.33 16.23
CA THR A 45 -8.85 2.56 16.99
C THR A 45 -9.18 2.20 18.44
N PHE A 46 -9.95 1.14 18.67
CA PHE A 46 -10.34 0.70 20.00
C PHE A 46 -9.14 0.18 20.81
N VAL A 47 -8.34 -0.71 20.22
CA VAL A 47 -7.10 -1.22 20.83
C VAL A 47 -6.16 -0.06 21.14
N ARG A 48 -5.94 0.86 20.19
CA ARG A 48 -5.09 2.04 20.39
C ARG A 48 -5.60 2.94 21.51
N VAL A 49 -6.92 3.16 21.61
CA VAL A 49 -7.51 3.99 22.67
C VAL A 49 -7.38 3.32 24.04
N TYR A 50 -7.62 2.01 24.13
CA TYR A 50 -7.45 1.23 25.36
C TYR A 50 -5.99 1.22 25.84
N PHE A 51 -5.02 1.08 24.92
CA PHE A 51 -3.60 1.20 25.26
C PHE A 51 -3.10 2.65 25.33
N SER A 52 -3.96 3.66 25.07
CA SER A 52 -3.63 5.07 25.27
C SER A 52 -3.98 5.55 26.68
N THR A 53 -3.77 6.85 26.92
CA THR A 53 -4.10 7.58 28.15
C THR A 53 -5.48 7.24 28.73
N PHE A 54 -6.50 6.99 27.90
CA PHE A 54 -7.85 6.70 28.39
C PHE A 54 -7.97 5.35 29.10
N GLY A 55 -7.41 4.26 28.54
CA GLY A 55 -7.42 2.97 29.24
C GLY A 55 -6.51 2.97 30.46
N CYS A 56 -5.40 3.72 30.44
CA CYS A 56 -4.60 3.95 31.65
C CYS A 56 -5.40 4.63 32.77
N ILE A 57 -6.26 5.60 32.44
CA ILE A 57 -7.15 6.24 33.42
C ILE A 57 -8.16 5.23 33.98
N LEU A 58 -8.79 4.41 33.13
CA LEU A 58 -9.77 3.41 33.59
C LEU A 58 -9.14 2.33 34.47
N ILE A 59 -7.96 1.82 34.07
CA ILE A 59 -7.17 0.87 34.88
C ILE A 59 -6.75 1.54 36.20
N GLY A 60 -6.37 2.82 36.16
CA GLY A 60 -6.04 3.60 37.35
C GLY A 60 -7.22 3.77 38.30
N VAL A 61 -8.40 4.12 37.80
CA VAL A 61 -9.64 4.22 38.61
C VAL A 61 -10.00 2.86 39.21
N TYR A 62 -9.91 1.79 38.42
CA TYR A 62 -10.13 0.43 38.90
C TYR A 62 -9.15 0.06 40.02
N PHE A 63 -7.85 0.38 39.86
CA PHE A 63 -6.84 0.14 40.90
C PHE A 63 -7.12 0.93 42.17
N VAL A 64 -7.52 2.20 42.05
CA VAL A 64 -7.92 3.05 43.19
C VAL A 64 -9.13 2.45 43.92
N MET A 65 -10.14 2.00 43.18
CA MET A 65 -11.37 1.45 43.76
C MET A 65 -11.20 0.07 44.39
N MET A 66 -10.33 -0.78 43.83
CA MET A 66 -10.19 -2.17 44.28
C MET A 66 -9.08 -2.37 45.29
N ILE A 67 -8.07 -1.50 45.34
CA ILE A 67 -6.91 -1.65 46.22
C ILE A 67 -6.80 -0.46 47.18
N LEU A 68 -6.69 0.76 46.66
CA LEU A 68 -6.37 1.92 47.51
C LEU A 68 -7.52 2.28 48.46
N LYS A 69 -8.74 2.44 47.95
CA LYS A 69 -9.90 2.82 48.78
C LYS A 69 -10.22 1.76 49.86
N PRO A 70 -10.35 0.46 49.53
CA PRO A 70 -10.61 -0.57 50.54
C PRO A 70 -9.49 -0.66 51.58
N TRP A 71 -8.24 -0.43 51.19
CA TRP A 71 -7.11 -0.41 52.11
C TRP A 71 -7.22 0.72 53.15
N PHE A 72 -7.59 1.93 52.73
CA PHE A 72 -7.78 3.06 53.65
C PHE A 72 -9.05 2.92 54.49
N ASP A 73 -10.18 2.53 53.88
CA ASP A 73 -11.47 2.36 54.58
C ASP A 73 -11.41 1.20 55.60
N GLY A 74 -10.63 0.15 55.30
CA GLY A 74 -10.40 -0.99 56.20
C GLY A 74 -9.25 -0.78 57.21
N GLY A 75 -8.64 0.41 57.28
CA GLY A 75 -7.54 0.70 58.21
C GLY A 75 -6.29 -0.15 58.00
N GLY A 76 -6.02 -0.59 56.76
CA GLY A 76 -4.93 -1.51 56.42
C GLY A 76 -5.24 -2.99 56.65
N ASN A 77 -6.48 -3.34 56.98
CA ASN A 77 -6.89 -4.73 57.16
C ASN A 77 -7.07 -5.43 55.80
N TRP A 78 -6.17 -6.37 55.50
CA TRP A 78 -6.21 -7.16 54.26
C TRP A 78 -7.50 -7.97 54.08
N SER A 79 -8.11 -8.44 55.18
CA SER A 79 -9.36 -9.21 55.12
C SER A 79 -10.51 -8.40 54.53
N TYR A 80 -10.56 -7.09 54.81
CA TYR A 80 -11.58 -6.19 54.25
C TYR A 80 -11.38 -5.96 52.74
N VAL A 81 -10.12 -5.87 52.28
CA VAL A 81 -9.81 -5.79 50.85
C VAL A 81 -10.27 -7.06 50.11
N GLN A 82 -10.00 -8.23 50.68
CA GLN A 82 -10.44 -9.51 50.12
C GLN A 82 -11.97 -9.65 50.09
N GLU A 83 -12.66 -9.16 51.12
CA GLU A 83 -14.12 -9.14 51.16
C GLU A 83 -14.71 -8.28 50.04
N VAL A 84 -14.15 -7.09 49.78
CA VAL A 84 -14.53 -6.25 48.64
C VAL A 84 -14.28 -6.98 47.33
N TRP A 85 -13.15 -7.67 47.17
CA TRP A 85 -12.88 -8.44 45.95
C TRP A 85 -13.86 -9.59 45.76
N SER A 86 -14.27 -10.27 46.83
CA SER A 86 -15.25 -11.35 46.78
C SER A 86 -16.64 -10.83 46.39
N HIS A 87 -17.03 -9.64 46.86
CA HIS A 87 -18.29 -9.01 46.48
C HIS A 87 -18.29 -8.55 45.02
N TRP A 88 -17.16 -8.09 44.52
CA TRP A 88 -17.00 -7.61 43.14
C TRP A 88 -16.36 -8.65 42.21
N GLN A 89 -16.44 -9.94 42.56
CA GLN A 89 -15.79 -11.03 41.84
C GLN A 89 -16.19 -11.08 40.35
N THR A 90 -17.47 -10.87 40.03
CA THR A 90 -17.96 -10.84 38.64
C THR A 90 -17.33 -9.70 37.84
N LEU A 91 -17.15 -8.52 38.46
CA LEU A 91 -16.50 -7.38 37.81
C LEU A 91 -15.01 -7.68 37.55
N ASN A 92 -14.31 -8.27 38.52
CA ASN A 92 -12.92 -8.66 38.38
C ASN A 92 -12.73 -9.69 37.27
N ALA A 93 -13.58 -10.73 37.24
CA ALA A 93 -13.58 -11.73 36.21
C ALA A 93 -13.85 -11.12 34.82
N ALA A 94 -14.82 -10.20 34.72
CA ALA A 94 -15.13 -9.50 33.48
C ALA A 94 -13.97 -8.62 32.99
N MET A 95 -13.29 -7.89 33.89
CA MET A 95 -12.14 -7.06 33.55
C MET A 95 -10.94 -7.88 33.07
N ILE A 96 -10.68 -9.04 33.70
CA ILE A 96 -9.63 -9.97 33.25
C ILE A 96 -9.99 -10.55 31.89
N ALA A 97 -11.21 -11.04 31.70
CA ALA A 97 -11.67 -11.60 30.43
C ALA A 97 -11.60 -10.56 29.30
N PHE A 98 -12.02 -9.33 29.58
CA PHE A 98 -11.93 -8.23 28.63
C PHE A 98 -10.47 -7.90 28.26
N THR A 99 -9.59 -7.77 29.25
CA THR A 99 -8.16 -7.52 29.01
C THR A 99 -7.51 -8.66 28.21
N ALA A 100 -7.82 -9.92 28.55
CA ALA A 100 -7.34 -11.08 27.82
C ALA A 100 -7.82 -11.08 26.36
N SER A 101 -9.08 -10.73 26.11
CA SER A 101 -9.62 -10.62 24.75
C SER A 101 -8.91 -9.55 23.92
N LEU A 102 -8.58 -8.41 24.53
CA LEU A 102 -7.84 -7.33 23.87
C LEU A 102 -6.40 -7.73 23.56
N LEU A 103 -5.73 -8.39 24.49
CA LEU A 103 -4.39 -8.93 24.27
C LEU A 103 -4.39 -9.99 23.17
N ALA A 104 -5.39 -10.88 23.15
CA ALA A 104 -5.52 -11.90 22.11
C ALA A 104 -5.72 -11.27 20.72
N VAL A 105 -6.58 -10.25 20.62
CA VAL A 105 -6.78 -9.50 19.38
C VAL A 105 -5.49 -8.79 18.94
N TYR A 106 -4.80 -8.12 19.88
CA TYR A 106 -3.55 -7.43 19.58
C TYR A 106 -2.48 -8.40 19.11
N ALA A 107 -2.33 -9.55 19.78
CA ALA A 107 -1.40 -10.60 19.38
C ALA A 107 -1.74 -11.15 17.99
N ALA A 108 -3.03 -11.40 17.71
CA ALA A 108 -3.48 -11.86 16.39
C ALA A 108 -3.12 -10.84 15.29
N LYS A 109 -3.36 -9.54 15.53
CA LYS A 109 -2.99 -8.49 14.58
C LYS A 109 -1.48 -8.37 14.38
N TYR A 110 -0.72 -8.44 15.47
CA TYR A 110 0.74 -8.41 15.40
C TYR A 110 1.27 -9.57 14.56
N HIS A 111 0.73 -10.77 14.75
CA HIS A 111 1.09 -11.93 13.93
C HIS A 111 0.62 -11.82 12.48
N GLU A 112 -0.58 -11.29 12.21
CA GLU A 112 -1.07 -11.05 10.84
C GLU A 112 -0.13 -10.08 10.10
N GLU A 113 0.26 -8.99 10.75
CA GLU A 113 1.14 -7.98 10.17
C GLU A 113 2.57 -8.52 9.94
N GLN A 114 3.13 -9.22 10.93
CA GLN A 114 4.44 -9.86 10.79
C GLN A 114 4.45 -10.90 9.66
N ASN A 115 3.35 -11.66 9.52
CA ASN A 115 3.20 -12.64 8.43
C ASN A 115 3.05 -11.94 7.07
N ARG A 116 2.28 -10.85 7.00
CA ARG A 116 2.13 -10.01 5.79
C ARG A 116 3.49 -9.47 5.33
N GLU A 117 4.28 -8.89 6.24
CA GLU A 117 5.61 -8.37 5.94
C GLU A 117 6.57 -9.47 5.47
N SER A 118 6.55 -10.62 6.14
CA SER A 118 7.38 -11.78 5.76
C SER A 118 7.04 -12.31 4.37
N GLN A 119 5.75 -12.47 4.07
CA GLN A 119 5.27 -12.90 2.76
C GLN A 119 5.62 -11.89 1.66
N LEU A 120 5.45 -10.59 1.95
CA LEU A 120 5.85 -9.53 1.04
C LEU A 120 7.36 -9.58 0.76
N LEU A 121 8.18 -9.76 1.80
CA LEU A 121 9.64 -9.82 1.66
C LEU A 121 10.08 -11.02 0.81
N ALA A 122 9.47 -12.19 1.05
CA ALA A 122 9.71 -13.39 0.25
C ALA A 122 9.31 -13.19 -1.23
N ALA A 123 8.17 -12.56 -1.48
CA ALA A 123 7.73 -12.26 -2.85
C ALA A 123 8.63 -11.22 -3.52
N ARG A 124 9.05 -10.17 -2.79
CA ARG A 124 9.95 -9.12 -3.29
C ARG A 124 11.32 -9.65 -3.69
N ALA A 125 11.84 -10.65 -2.98
CA ALA A 125 13.11 -11.29 -3.34
C ALA A 125 13.11 -11.91 -4.75
N LEU A 126 11.93 -12.22 -5.30
CA LEU A 126 11.77 -12.76 -6.65
C LEU A 126 11.58 -11.67 -7.71
N LEU A 127 11.28 -10.42 -7.32
CA LEU A 127 11.05 -9.32 -8.25
C LEU A 127 12.23 -9.05 -9.20
N PRO A 128 13.50 -9.04 -8.78
CA PRO A 128 14.60 -8.74 -9.69
C PRO A 128 14.65 -9.66 -10.92
N GLN A 129 14.34 -10.95 -10.74
CA GLN A 129 14.27 -11.90 -11.84
C GLN A 129 13.12 -11.54 -12.79
N THR A 130 11.92 -11.32 -12.25
CA THR A 130 10.76 -10.92 -13.04
C THR A 130 10.95 -9.61 -13.79
N LEU A 131 11.59 -8.62 -13.16
CA LEU A 131 11.90 -7.33 -13.77
C LEU A 131 12.94 -7.46 -14.88
N SER A 132 13.88 -8.41 -14.74
CA SER A 132 14.82 -8.77 -15.81
C SER A 132 14.08 -9.37 -17.00
N ASP A 133 13.11 -10.25 -16.77
CA ASP A 133 12.30 -10.85 -17.83
C ASP A 133 11.45 -9.79 -18.55
N LEU A 134 10.86 -8.85 -17.80
CA LEU A 134 10.15 -7.69 -18.38
C LEU A 134 11.07 -6.76 -19.17
N THR A 135 12.28 -6.52 -18.69
CA THR A 135 13.28 -5.70 -19.40
C THR A 135 13.70 -6.37 -20.71
N LYS A 136 13.86 -7.70 -20.70
CA LYS A 136 14.14 -8.48 -21.91
C LYS A 136 12.99 -8.34 -22.91
N TYR A 137 11.75 -8.54 -22.46
CA TYR A 137 10.57 -8.44 -23.32
C TYR A 137 10.40 -7.04 -23.92
N THR A 138 10.52 -5.98 -23.11
CA THR A 138 10.44 -4.60 -23.60
C THR A 138 11.57 -4.25 -24.57
N THR A 139 12.77 -4.81 -24.38
CA THR A 139 13.89 -4.69 -25.34
C THR A 139 13.58 -5.38 -26.67
N GLU A 140 12.99 -6.57 -26.64
CA GLU A 140 12.55 -7.28 -27.84
C GLU A 140 11.42 -6.53 -28.56
N MET A 141 10.49 -5.93 -27.82
CA MET A 141 9.43 -5.08 -28.37
C MET A 141 9.99 -3.82 -29.04
N ALA A 142 10.94 -3.15 -28.40
CA ALA A 142 11.61 -1.99 -28.98
C ALA A 142 12.35 -2.37 -30.27
N SER A 143 13.01 -3.53 -30.28
CA SER A 143 13.66 -4.08 -31.47
C SER A 143 12.64 -4.34 -32.59
N PHE A 144 11.48 -4.94 -32.29
CA PHE A 144 10.40 -5.12 -33.25
C PHE A 144 9.93 -3.81 -33.88
N TYR A 145 9.69 -2.76 -33.07
CA TYR A 145 9.25 -1.46 -33.59
C TYR A 145 10.32 -0.78 -34.44
N THR A 146 11.57 -0.78 -33.99
CA THR A 146 12.69 -0.18 -34.74
C THR A 146 12.95 -0.88 -36.07
N GLU A 147 12.96 -2.22 -36.08
CA GLU A 147 13.08 -3.01 -37.31
C GLU A 147 11.89 -2.81 -38.25
N SER A 148 10.69 -2.72 -37.70
CA SER A 148 9.49 -2.45 -38.50
C SER A 148 9.58 -1.07 -39.15
N ILE A 149 10.01 -0.04 -38.42
CA ILE A 149 10.20 1.31 -38.98
C ILE A 149 11.25 1.30 -40.12
N GLU A 150 12.35 0.56 -39.97
CA GLU A 150 13.37 0.42 -41.01
C GLU A 150 12.85 -0.35 -42.24
N PHE A 151 12.16 -1.47 -42.02
CA PHE A 151 11.57 -2.30 -43.06
C PHE A 151 10.60 -1.52 -43.94
N TRP A 152 9.70 -0.74 -43.33
CA TRP A 152 8.69 0.04 -44.07
C TRP A 152 9.23 1.33 -44.70
N LYS A 153 10.41 1.80 -44.29
CA LYS A 153 11.16 2.86 -44.99
C LYS A 153 11.83 2.37 -46.29
N GLY A 154 11.69 1.09 -46.64
CA GLY A 154 12.41 0.51 -47.78
C GLY A 154 13.91 0.32 -47.52
N MET A 155 14.33 0.31 -46.24
CA MET A 155 15.69 0.01 -45.81
C MET A 155 15.72 -1.37 -45.12
N PRO A 156 15.41 -2.49 -45.80
CA PRO A 156 15.39 -3.79 -45.16
C PRO A 156 16.80 -4.16 -44.67
N LYS A 157 16.95 -4.44 -43.38
CA LYS A 157 18.12 -5.18 -42.89
C LYS A 157 18.03 -6.65 -43.32
N ARG A 158 19.14 -7.14 -43.87
CA ARG A 158 19.70 -8.52 -43.90
C ARG A 158 18.85 -9.72 -44.34
N THR A 159 17.52 -9.74 -44.24
CA THR A 159 16.71 -10.96 -44.49
C THR A 159 15.50 -10.77 -45.39
N GLY A 160 15.03 -9.53 -45.60
CA GLY A 160 13.82 -9.24 -46.41
C GLY A 160 12.51 -9.76 -45.81
N LYS A 161 12.55 -10.31 -44.59
CA LYS A 161 11.38 -10.86 -43.90
C LYS A 161 10.74 -9.81 -43.00
N LYS A 162 9.41 -9.86 -42.88
CA LYS A 162 8.64 -9.02 -41.95
C LYS A 162 9.10 -9.33 -40.51
N PRO A 163 9.42 -8.31 -39.69
CA PRO A 163 9.73 -8.51 -38.27
C PRO A 163 8.59 -9.21 -37.55
N VAL A 164 8.92 -10.17 -36.68
CA VAL A 164 7.95 -10.96 -35.92
C VAL A 164 7.86 -10.40 -34.50
N PRO A 165 6.66 -10.20 -33.95
CA PRO A 165 6.52 -9.69 -32.59
C PRO A 165 7.04 -10.69 -31.56
N PRO A 166 7.64 -10.22 -30.45
CA PRO A 166 8.03 -11.09 -29.36
C PRO A 166 6.79 -11.70 -28.71
N LYS A 167 6.88 -12.99 -28.36
CA LYS A 167 5.81 -13.67 -27.63
C LYS A 167 5.98 -13.44 -26.13
N LEU A 168 4.88 -13.10 -25.49
CA LEU A 168 4.87 -12.79 -24.07
C LEU A 168 4.41 -14.00 -23.26
N ASP A 169 5.34 -14.61 -22.51
CA ASP A 169 4.96 -15.50 -21.41
C ASP A 169 4.92 -14.69 -20.10
N LEU A 170 3.73 -14.22 -19.76
CA LEU A 170 3.46 -13.44 -18.56
C LEU A 170 3.14 -14.31 -17.34
N ALA A 171 3.09 -15.64 -17.45
CA ALA A 171 2.54 -16.49 -16.38
C ALA A 171 3.34 -16.34 -15.08
N ASN A 172 4.67 -16.43 -15.17
CA ASN A 172 5.55 -16.28 -14.01
C ASN A 172 5.55 -14.84 -13.47
N THR A 173 5.63 -13.85 -14.35
CA THR A 173 5.59 -12.42 -14.00
C THR A 173 4.32 -12.06 -13.25
N THR A 174 3.17 -12.50 -13.76
CA THR A 174 1.86 -12.25 -13.16
C THR A 174 1.77 -12.93 -11.80
N ALA A 175 2.23 -14.18 -11.67
CA ALA A 175 2.23 -14.87 -10.40
C ALA A 175 3.07 -14.15 -9.32
N ILE A 176 4.27 -13.67 -9.67
CA ILE A 176 5.16 -12.98 -8.73
C ILE A 176 4.61 -11.59 -8.36
N PHE A 177 4.11 -10.83 -9.35
CA PHE A 177 3.48 -9.54 -9.09
C PHE A 177 2.24 -9.70 -8.22
N THR A 178 1.37 -10.68 -8.48
CA THR A 178 0.18 -10.95 -7.66
C THR A 178 0.55 -11.24 -6.21
N LYS A 179 1.53 -12.13 -5.97
CA LYS A 179 2.01 -12.42 -4.61
C LYS A 179 2.56 -11.18 -3.89
N CYS A 180 3.23 -10.30 -4.61
CA CYS A 180 3.68 -9.02 -4.04
C CYS A 180 2.48 -8.11 -3.73
N MET A 181 1.53 -8.00 -4.66
CA MET A 181 0.37 -7.10 -4.52
C MET A 181 -0.58 -7.52 -3.39
N GLU A 182 -0.71 -8.82 -3.11
CA GLU A 182 -1.53 -9.33 -2.00
C GLU A 182 -1.11 -8.79 -0.62
N ASN A 183 0.18 -8.51 -0.46
CA ASN A 183 0.76 -8.12 0.82
C ASN A 183 1.37 -6.70 0.82
N ALA A 184 1.39 -6.00 -0.32
CA ALA A 184 1.98 -4.67 -0.44
C ALA A 184 1.00 -3.53 -0.07
N ASP A 185 1.56 -2.35 0.19
CA ASP A 185 0.77 -1.13 0.35
C ASP A 185 0.09 -0.73 -0.97
N ILE A 186 -1.09 -0.11 -0.88
CA ILE A 186 -1.93 0.20 -2.04
C ILE A 186 -1.20 0.98 -3.14
N ASP A 187 -0.31 1.90 -2.77
CA ASP A 187 0.43 2.72 -3.73
C ASP A 187 1.41 1.86 -4.57
N VAL A 188 2.04 0.88 -3.94
CA VAL A 188 2.92 -0.09 -4.62
C VAL A 188 2.09 -1.01 -5.52
N VAL A 189 0.93 -1.45 -5.04
CA VAL A 189 -0.02 -2.26 -5.83
C VAL A 189 -0.42 -1.53 -7.11
N LEU A 190 -0.72 -0.24 -7.02
CA LEU A 190 -1.09 0.57 -8.19
C LEU A 190 0.05 0.65 -9.21
N VAL A 191 1.31 0.80 -8.78
CA VAL A 191 2.47 0.81 -9.69
C VAL A 191 2.63 -0.55 -10.38
N MET A 192 2.58 -1.66 -9.62
CA MET A 192 2.69 -3.01 -10.16
C MET A 192 1.56 -3.31 -11.15
N ALA A 193 0.32 -2.97 -10.81
CA ALA A 193 -0.83 -3.14 -11.68
C ALA A 193 -0.72 -2.32 -12.97
N LYS A 194 -0.20 -1.08 -12.90
CA LYS A 194 0.09 -0.26 -14.08
C LYS A 194 1.16 -0.87 -14.98
N ILE A 195 2.22 -1.45 -14.41
CA ILE A 195 3.25 -2.14 -15.20
C ILE A 195 2.65 -3.33 -15.94
N LEU A 196 1.87 -4.18 -15.26
CA LEU A 196 1.23 -5.35 -15.87
C LEU A 196 0.24 -4.94 -16.96
N SER A 197 -0.67 -4.02 -16.64
CA SER A 197 -1.70 -3.58 -17.60
C SER A 197 -1.09 -2.91 -18.82
N LYS A 198 -0.03 -2.11 -18.65
CA LYS A 198 0.67 -1.47 -19.77
C LYS A 198 1.41 -2.51 -20.62
N THR A 199 2.06 -3.48 -20.00
CA THR A 199 2.72 -4.58 -20.73
C THR A 199 1.72 -5.37 -21.57
N GLN A 200 0.57 -5.74 -20.99
CA GLN A 200 -0.49 -6.46 -21.70
C GLN A 200 -1.09 -5.64 -22.84
N TYR A 201 -1.37 -4.35 -22.60
CA TYR A 201 -1.85 -3.42 -23.62
C TYR A 201 -0.87 -3.34 -24.81
N LEU A 202 0.41 -3.16 -24.52
CA LEU A 202 1.44 -3.06 -25.55
C LEU A 202 1.59 -4.37 -26.34
N SER A 203 1.53 -5.52 -25.68
CA SER A 203 1.54 -6.85 -26.33
C SER A 203 0.36 -7.00 -27.30
N ALA A 204 -0.86 -6.73 -26.85
CA ALA A 204 -2.06 -6.82 -27.68
C ALA A 204 -2.01 -5.85 -28.86
N ARG A 205 -1.44 -4.66 -28.65
CA ARG A 205 -1.26 -3.66 -29.71
C ARG A 205 -0.30 -4.14 -30.79
N VAL A 206 0.85 -4.69 -30.38
CA VAL A 206 1.86 -5.24 -31.28
C VAL A 206 1.31 -6.40 -32.12
N GLU A 207 0.56 -7.31 -31.51
CA GLU A 207 -0.08 -8.43 -32.22
C GLU A 207 -1.06 -7.93 -33.29
N ASN A 208 -1.93 -6.98 -32.93
CA ASN A 208 -2.88 -6.38 -33.87
C ASN A 208 -2.18 -5.67 -35.05
N GLU A 209 -1.12 -4.92 -34.79
CA GLU A 209 -0.33 -4.25 -35.83
C GLU A 209 0.39 -5.27 -36.74
N TYR A 210 0.86 -6.38 -36.18
CA TYR A 210 1.47 -7.45 -36.95
C TYR A 210 0.45 -8.20 -37.83
N GLU A 211 -0.77 -8.45 -37.36
CA GLU A 211 -1.79 -9.13 -38.16
C GLU A 211 -2.37 -8.25 -39.27
N ASN A 212 -2.49 -6.94 -39.01
CA ASN A 212 -3.09 -6.00 -39.96
C ASN A 212 -2.13 -5.64 -41.11
N LYS A 213 -2.23 -6.36 -42.23
CA LYS A 213 -1.42 -6.15 -43.46
C LYS A 213 -1.54 -4.75 -44.09
N GLN A 214 -2.59 -3.99 -43.78
CA GLN A 214 -2.79 -2.63 -44.30
C GLN A 214 -2.27 -1.54 -43.36
N SER A 215 -2.07 -1.85 -42.07
CA SER A 215 -1.69 -0.87 -41.04
C SER A 215 -0.36 -0.19 -41.38
N SER A 216 0.64 -0.98 -41.76
CA SER A 216 2.00 -0.51 -42.03
C SER A 216 2.18 0.30 -43.32
N ARG A 217 1.16 0.34 -44.19
CA ARG A 217 1.15 1.18 -45.39
C ARG A 217 0.51 2.55 -45.15
N ARG A 218 -0.06 2.79 -43.95
CA ARG A 218 -0.66 4.07 -43.59
C ARG A 218 0.43 5.06 -43.17
N PRO A 219 0.38 6.33 -43.62
CA PRO A 219 1.29 7.37 -43.14
C PRO A 219 1.31 7.52 -41.61
N SER A 220 0.16 7.30 -40.95
CA SER A 220 0.02 7.41 -39.49
C SER A 220 0.72 6.30 -38.71
N TRP A 221 1.01 5.15 -39.32
CA TRP A 221 1.59 4.00 -38.60
C TRP A 221 2.97 4.34 -38.02
N ARG A 222 3.75 5.19 -38.70
CA ARG A 222 5.03 5.64 -38.18
C ARG A 222 4.87 6.50 -36.93
N GLU A 223 3.89 7.40 -36.91
CA GLU A 223 3.61 8.23 -35.75
C GLU A 223 3.13 7.39 -34.57
N ASP A 224 2.33 6.35 -34.85
CA ASP A 224 1.89 5.36 -33.88
C ASP A 224 3.09 4.58 -33.33
N ALA A 225 3.97 4.04 -34.18
CA ALA A 225 5.15 3.29 -33.75
C ALA A 225 6.12 4.16 -32.93
N GLU A 226 6.36 5.40 -33.34
CA GLU A 226 7.16 6.36 -32.56
C GLU A 226 6.51 6.67 -31.20
N TYR A 227 5.18 6.74 -31.12
CA TYR A 227 4.45 6.87 -29.85
C TYR A 227 4.59 5.62 -28.96
N GLN A 228 4.48 4.42 -29.53
CA GLN A 228 4.69 3.17 -28.79
C GLN A 228 6.11 3.03 -28.25
N LEU A 229 7.12 3.55 -28.96
CA LEU A 229 8.49 3.62 -28.44
C LEU A 229 8.59 4.52 -27.20
N VAL A 230 7.91 5.68 -27.17
CA VAL A 230 7.84 6.53 -25.97
C VAL A 230 7.19 5.78 -24.81
N GLU A 231 6.07 5.09 -25.07
CA GLU A 231 5.34 4.30 -24.07
C GLU A 231 6.18 3.15 -23.51
N LEU A 232 6.98 2.49 -24.36
CA LEU A 232 7.97 1.49 -23.93
C LEU A 232 9.06 2.11 -23.06
N GLY A 233 9.55 3.31 -23.38
CA GLY A 233 10.51 4.04 -22.55
C GLY A 233 9.96 4.35 -21.16
N VAL A 234 8.69 4.77 -21.08
CA VAL A 234 7.98 5.03 -19.80
C VAL A 234 7.81 3.74 -19.01
N LEU A 235 7.42 2.65 -19.67
CA LEU A 235 7.32 1.34 -19.04
C LEU A 235 8.69 0.87 -18.50
N GLN A 236 9.75 1.01 -19.28
CA GLN A 236 11.11 0.67 -18.85
C GLN A 236 11.56 1.52 -17.67
N ALA A 237 11.23 2.81 -17.62
CA ALA A 237 11.52 3.66 -16.47
C ALA A 237 10.80 3.19 -15.20
N LYS A 238 9.53 2.77 -15.31
CA LYS A 238 8.78 2.16 -14.20
C LYS A 238 9.42 0.86 -13.72
N VAL A 239 9.84 0.00 -14.65
CA VAL A 239 10.56 -1.26 -14.36
C VAL A 239 11.91 -0.97 -13.69
N ASN A 240 12.65 0.04 -14.15
CA ASN A 240 13.93 0.46 -13.58
C ASN A 240 13.79 0.85 -12.10
N ARG A 241 12.80 1.67 -11.74
CA ARG A 241 12.56 2.04 -10.33
C ARG A 241 12.19 0.85 -9.45
N MET A 242 11.46 -0.12 -10.01
CA MET A 242 11.09 -1.33 -9.30
C MET A 242 12.30 -2.23 -8.96
N PHE A 243 13.42 -2.12 -9.67
CA PHE A 243 14.61 -2.91 -9.35
C PHE A 243 15.16 -2.57 -7.97
N ASP A 244 15.22 -1.29 -7.59
CA ASP A 244 15.72 -0.91 -6.27
C ASP A 244 14.77 -1.37 -5.16
N TYR A 245 13.47 -1.38 -5.43
CA TYR A 245 12.46 -1.95 -4.55
C TYR A 245 12.58 -3.48 -4.39
N GLY A 246 12.94 -4.20 -5.44
CA GLY A 246 13.17 -5.65 -5.39
C GLY A 246 14.52 -6.04 -4.77
N ARG A 247 15.57 -5.25 -5.00
CA ARG A 247 16.95 -5.54 -4.53
C ARG A 247 17.16 -5.16 -3.07
N TYR A 248 16.70 -3.98 -2.68
CA TYR A 248 16.89 -3.46 -1.33
C TYR A 248 15.60 -3.68 -0.54
N LEU A 249 15.49 -4.81 0.16
CA LEU A 249 14.24 -5.22 0.82
C LEU A 249 13.75 -4.24 1.91
N GLN A 250 14.63 -3.36 2.39
CA GLN A 250 14.29 -2.29 3.34
C GLN A 250 13.91 -0.97 2.64
N SER A 251 14.12 -0.84 1.33
CA SER A 251 13.79 0.37 0.59
C SER A 251 12.28 0.46 0.35
N LYS A 252 11.78 1.69 0.39
CA LYS A 252 10.44 2.03 -0.09
C LYS A 252 10.53 2.29 -1.59
N LEU A 253 9.45 1.97 -2.30
CA LEU A 253 9.35 2.31 -3.72
C LEU A 253 9.31 3.83 -3.89
N ASP A 254 10.09 4.35 -4.84
CA ASP A 254 10.03 5.76 -5.20
C ASP A 254 8.77 6.04 -6.04
N LEU A 255 7.83 6.73 -5.40
CA LEU A 255 6.54 7.14 -5.97
C LEU A 255 6.55 8.58 -6.49
N SER A 256 7.70 9.25 -6.54
CA SER A 256 7.82 10.59 -7.10
C SER A 256 7.40 10.63 -8.58
N GLU A 257 7.07 11.80 -9.11
CA GLU A 257 6.80 11.93 -10.54
C GLU A 257 8.03 11.53 -11.37
N PHE A 258 7.80 10.91 -12.53
CA PHE A 258 8.87 10.54 -13.44
C PHE A 258 9.47 11.78 -14.07
N LYS A 259 10.79 11.93 -13.95
CA LYS A 259 11.53 12.97 -14.67
C LYS A 259 11.73 12.55 -16.12
N SER A 260 11.74 13.52 -17.03
CA SER A 260 12.01 13.27 -18.45
C SER A 260 13.34 12.53 -18.68
N ASP A 261 14.35 12.80 -17.84
CA ASP A 261 15.66 12.14 -17.90
C ASP A 261 15.58 10.65 -17.58
N GLU A 262 14.69 10.22 -16.68
CA GLU A 262 14.51 8.80 -16.36
C GLU A 262 13.88 8.04 -17.51
N ILE A 263 12.94 8.68 -18.21
CA ILE A 263 12.30 8.11 -19.40
C ILE A 263 13.30 8.08 -20.56
N ALA A 264 14.11 9.12 -20.72
CA ALA A 264 15.22 9.14 -21.68
C ALA A 264 16.22 8.00 -21.39
N GLN A 265 16.57 7.76 -20.13
CA GLN A 265 17.40 6.63 -19.73
C GLN A 265 16.72 5.28 -20.03
N GLY A 266 15.40 5.18 -19.81
CA GLY A 266 14.59 4.03 -20.21
C GLY A 266 14.70 3.75 -21.72
N LEU A 267 14.56 4.77 -22.56
CA LEU A 267 14.73 4.67 -24.02
C LEU A 267 16.15 4.24 -24.40
N LEU A 268 17.17 4.78 -23.73
CA LEU A 268 18.57 4.39 -23.96
C LEU A 268 18.81 2.92 -23.60
N ASN A 269 18.24 2.42 -22.50
CA ASN A 269 18.32 1.00 -22.13
C ASN A 269 17.69 0.10 -23.20
N LEU A 270 16.66 0.58 -23.90
CA LEU A 270 16.02 -0.07 -25.04
C LEU A 270 16.77 0.13 -26.36
N LYS A 271 17.98 0.71 -26.34
CA LYS A 271 18.82 1.04 -27.52
C LYS A 271 18.20 2.08 -28.46
N ILE A 272 17.29 2.91 -27.96
CA ILE A 272 16.65 3.99 -28.73
C ILE A 272 17.40 5.30 -28.40
N SER A 273 18.37 5.66 -29.24
CA SER A 273 19.17 6.88 -29.04
C SER A 273 18.52 8.13 -29.63
N ARG A 274 18.79 9.30 -29.04
CA ARG A 274 18.32 10.61 -29.54
C ARG A 274 18.84 10.90 -30.95
N ALA A 275 20.04 10.44 -31.28
CA ALA A 275 20.64 10.60 -32.61
C ALA A 275 19.88 9.80 -33.69
N GLN A 276 19.44 8.58 -33.37
CA GLN A 276 18.76 7.71 -34.33
C GLN A 276 17.25 7.99 -34.42
N TYR A 277 16.62 8.43 -33.32
CA TYR A 277 15.17 8.66 -33.21
C TYR A 277 14.83 10.03 -32.61
N PRO A 278 15.20 11.15 -33.24
CA PRO A 278 15.00 12.50 -32.68
C PRO A 278 13.52 12.84 -32.44
N ASN A 279 12.61 12.33 -33.27
CA ASN A 279 11.17 12.55 -33.12
C ASN A 279 10.60 11.92 -31.84
N VAL A 280 11.13 10.77 -31.41
CA VAL A 280 10.70 10.09 -30.17
C VAL A 280 11.04 10.95 -28.96
N TYR A 281 12.24 11.54 -28.95
CA TYR A 281 12.68 12.45 -27.87
C TYR A 281 11.96 13.79 -27.92
N LYS A 282 11.66 14.33 -29.11
CA LYS A 282 10.84 15.54 -29.22
C LYS A 282 9.42 15.31 -28.69
N LYS A 283 8.83 14.13 -28.95
CA LYS A 283 7.54 13.76 -28.37
C LYS A 283 7.62 13.67 -26.84
N LEU A 284 8.69 13.11 -26.29
CA LEU A 284 8.91 13.08 -24.83
C LEU A 284 8.90 14.48 -24.19
N GLU A 285 9.44 15.49 -24.86
CA GLU A 285 9.49 16.88 -24.38
C GLU A 285 8.12 17.59 -24.45
N HIS A 286 7.18 17.09 -25.26
CA HIS A 286 5.84 17.65 -25.43
C HIS A 286 4.71 16.82 -24.81
N THR A 287 4.97 15.57 -24.45
CA THR A 287 4.00 14.71 -23.77
C THR A 287 3.91 15.15 -22.31
N ASP A 288 2.74 15.64 -21.91
CA ASP A 288 2.46 15.98 -20.52
C ASP A 288 2.56 14.69 -19.67
N LEU A 289 3.67 14.55 -18.95
CA LEU A 289 4.03 13.35 -18.17
C LEU A 289 3.01 13.05 -17.06
N THR A 290 2.17 14.03 -16.71
CA THR A 290 1.05 13.87 -15.77
C THR A 290 -0.03 12.91 -16.26
N PHE A 291 -0.24 12.76 -17.58
CA PHE A 291 -1.21 11.80 -18.13
C PHE A 291 -0.72 10.34 -18.13
N LEU A 292 0.59 10.14 -18.04
CA LEU A 292 1.23 8.81 -18.00
C LEU A 292 1.58 8.38 -16.57
N SER A 293 1.53 9.32 -15.61
CA SER A 293 1.74 9.09 -14.17
C SER A 293 0.43 8.85 -13.40
N LYS A 294 -0.68 9.53 -13.75
CA LYS A 294 -2.02 9.29 -13.19
C LYS A 294 -2.59 7.93 -13.56
#